data_AF-A0A091MPW0-F1
#
_entry.id   AF-A0A091MPW0-F1
#
_cell.length_a   1.000
_cell.length_b   1.000
_cell.length_c   1.000
_cell.angle_alpha   90.00
_cell.angle_beta   90.00
_cell.angle_gamma   90.00
#
_symmetry.space_group_name_H-M   'P 1'
#
loop_
_entity.id
_entity.type
_entity.pdbx_description
1 polymer ?
#
loop_
_entity_poly.entity_id
_entity_poly.type
_entity_poly.pdbx_seq_one_letter_code
_entity_poly.pdbx_strand_id
1 'polypeptide(L)'
;AATTPELADKKKYPYFFRTVPSDNAVNPAILKLLKYFQWKRVGTLTQDVQRFSEVRNDLTGVLYGEDVEISDTESFSNDPCTGVKKLKGNDVRIILGQFDEEMAVKVFCCAYDEEMYGSKYQWIIPGWYENRWWESWINSSQCLSKNLLAAMEGYIGVDFEPLSSKTMKTISGRTPQQYEKEYNAKRGDGQSSKFHGYAYDGIWVIAKTLQRAMKYLNATNKHQKIEDFNYTNHKLGKIFLDAMNETNFFGVTGQVVFRNGERMGTIKFTQFQERKEVKVGEYNAVADTLEINNSIRFQGLEPPKDRTIIQEELRKISLPLYSILSVLTILGMIMASAFLFFNIKNRNQKLIKMSSPYMNNLIILGGMLSYASIFLFGLDGSFVSEKTFETLCTV
;
A
#
# COMPACT_ATOMS: atom_id res chain seq x y z
N ALA A 1 -7.40 19.23 -22.03
CA ALA A 1 -6.24 18.31 -22.10
C ALA A 1 -6.78 16.88 -22.02
N ALA A 2 -6.19 15.92 -22.76
CA ALA A 2 -6.71 14.54 -22.82
C ALA A 2 -5.84 13.57 -22.00
N THR A 3 -6.34 13.15 -20.84
CA THR A 3 -5.64 12.21 -19.93
C THR A 3 -6.21 10.79 -19.95
N THR A 4 -7.31 10.56 -20.69
CA THR A 4 -7.98 9.25 -20.77
C THR A 4 -7.02 8.12 -21.19
N PRO A 5 -7.07 6.94 -20.56
CA PRO A 5 -6.23 5.81 -20.93
C PRO A 5 -6.47 5.25 -22.34
N GLU A 6 -7.71 5.30 -22.86
CA GLU A 6 -8.08 4.73 -24.17
C GLU A 6 -7.17 5.18 -25.35
N LEU A 7 -6.66 6.40 -25.30
CA LEU A 7 -5.83 6.99 -26.35
C LEU A 7 -4.40 6.40 -26.42
N ALA A 8 -4.06 5.49 -25.52
CA ALA A 8 -2.81 4.73 -25.56
C ALA A 8 -2.80 3.66 -26.65
N ASP A 9 -3.95 3.20 -27.15
CA ASP A 9 -4.03 2.17 -28.20
C ASP A 9 -3.49 2.67 -29.55
N LYS A 10 -2.23 2.34 -29.84
CA LYS A 10 -1.56 2.70 -31.11
C LYS A 10 -2.05 1.94 -32.33
N LYS A 11 -2.85 0.88 -32.16
CA LYS A 11 -3.52 0.23 -33.30
C LYS A 11 -4.64 1.10 -33.83
N LYS A 12 -5.36 1.80 -32.94
CA LYS A 12 -6.43 2.74 -33.28
C LYS A 12 -5.92 4.16 -33.54
N TYR A 13 -4.93 4.62 -32.76
CA TYR A 13 -4.44 6.00 -32.76
C TYR A 13 -2.92 6.10 -33.08
N PRO A 14 -2.46 5.67 -34.27
CA PRO A 14 -1.04 5.58 -34.59
C PRO A 14 -0.31 6.93 -34.68
N TYR A 15 -1.03 8.02 -34.96
CA TYR A 15 -0.46 9.37 -35.11
C TYR A 15 -0.67 10.27 -33.89
N PHE A 16 -1.19 9.73 -32.78
CA PHE A 16 -1.51 10.50 -31.59
C PHE A 16 -0.31 10.61 -30.64
N PHE A 17 -0.02 11.82 -30.17
CA PHE A 17 0.97 12.11 -29.12
C PHE A 17 0.36 13.07 -28.09
N ARG A 18 0.73 12.91 -26.82
CA ARG A 18 0.31 13.83 -25.75
C ARG A 18 1.48 14.21 -24.85
N THR A 19 1.56 15.49 -24.49
CA THR A 19 2.58 16.02 -23.57
C THR A 19 2.18 15.91 -22.10
N VAL A 20 0.93 15.55 -21.80
CA VAL A 20 0.48 15.28 -20.43
C VAL A 20 0.54 13.78 -20.16
N PRO A 21 1.02 13.34 -18.98
CA PRO A 21 0.90 11.95 -18.56
C PRO A 21 -0.56 11.46 -18.58
N SER A 22 -0.74 10.18 -18.83
CA SER A 22 -2.04 9.52 -18.76
C SER A 22 -2.43 9.22 -17.31
N ASP A 23 -3.69 8.92 -17.07
CA ASP A 23 -4.11 8.43 -15.75
C ASP A 23 -3.44 7.08 -15.39
N ASN A 24 -3.04 6.27 -16.38
CA ASN A 24 -2.29 5.02 -16.15
C ASN A 24 -0.84 5.26 -15.68
N ALA A 25 -0.29 6.46 -15.90
CA ALA A 25 1.09 6.77 -15.50
C ALA A 25 1.30 6.73 -13.97
N VAL A 26 0.22 6.73 -13.19
CA VAL A 26 0.28 6.62 -11.72
C VAL A 26 0.55 5.18 -11.24
N ASN A 27 0.16 4.16 -12.00
CA ASN A 27 0.24 2.76 -11.55
C ASN A 27 1.68 2.28 -11.30
N PRO A 28 2.66 2.56 -12.19
CA PRO A 28 4.07 2.25 -11.91
C PRO A 28 4.60 2.97 -10.66
N ALA A 29 4.15 4.20 -10.41
CA ALA A 29 4.56 4.96 -9.24
C ALA A 29 3.99 4.34 -7.95
N ILE A 30 2.72 3.92 -7.96
CA ILE A 30 2.08 3.21 -6.85
C ILE A 30 2.85 1.92 -6.55
N LEU A 31 3.18 1.10 -7.55
CA LEU A 31 3.97 -0.12 -7.36
C LEU A 31 5.31 0.16 -6.65
N LYS A 32 6.03 1.21 -7.05
CA LYS A 32 7.28 1.60 -6.39
C LYS A 32 7.06 2.04 -4.94
N LEU A 33 5.96 2.75 -4.66
CA LEU A 33 5.58 3.14 -3.30
C LEU A 33 5.29 1.91 -2.43
N LEU A 34 4.54 0.94 -2.95
CA LEU A 34 4.22 -0.31 -2.25
C LEU A 34 5.51 -1.09 -1.92
N LYS A 35 6.43 -1.20 -2.89
CA LYS A 35 7.74 -1.84 -2.70
C LYS A 35 8.60 -1.12 -1.65
N TYR A 36 8.59 0.21 -1.63
CA TYR A 36 9.34 1.01 -0.66
C TYR A 36 8.91 0.73 0.79
N PHE A 37 7.60 0.65 1.04
CA PHE A 37 7.05 0.35 2.36
C PHE A 37 6.88 -1.15 2.65
N GLN A 38 7.30 -2.02 1.73
CA GLN A 38 7.15 -3.48 1.83
C GLN A 38 5.69 -3.93 2.01
N TRP A 39 4.73 -3.20 1.45
CA TRP A 39 3.32 -3.58 1.43
C TRP A 39 3.08 -4.58 0.30
N LYS A 40 2.70 -5.81 0.67
CA LYS A 40 2.49 -6.92 -0.27
C LYS A 40 1.04 -7.32 -0.43
N ARG A 41 0.15 -6.85 0.45
CA ARG A 41 -1.29 -7.12 0.39
C ARG A 41 -2.06 -5.81 0.30
N VAL A 42 -2.79 -5.63 -0.80
CA VAL A 42 -3.59 -4.43 -1.08
C VAL A 42 -5.02 -4.79 -1.41
N GLY A 43 -5.96 -3.88 -1.20
CA GLY A 43 -7.32 -3.98 -1.76
C GLY A 43 -7.66 -2.77 -2.60
N THR A 44 -8.54 -2.95 -3.57
CA THR A 44 -8.94 -1.90 -4.52
C THR A 44 -10.41 -1.55 -4.33
N LEU A 45 -10.72 -0.26 -4.27
CA LEU A 45 -12.09 0.26 -4.23
C LEU A 45 -12.30 1.22 -5.41
N THR A 46 -13.20 0.88 -6.32
CA THR A 46 -13.35 1.62 -7.59
C THR A 46 -14.79 2.00 -7.88
N GLN A 47 -15.02 3.25 -8.28
CA GLN A 47 -16.31 3.70 -8.78
C GLN A 47 -16.56 3.15 -10.19
N ASP A 48 -17.78 2.70 -10.49
CA ASP A 48 -18.19 2.09 -11.77
C ASP A 48 -18.31 3.12 -12.92
N VAL A 49 -17.21 3.82 -13.21
CA VAL A 49 -17.07 4.72 -14.35
C VAL A 49 -15.96 4.18 -15.24
N GLN A 50 -16.14 4.25 -16.56
CA GLN A 50 -15.21 3.68 -17.54
C GLN A 50 -13.77 4.13 -17.31
N ARG A 51 -13.55 5.45 -17.12
CA ARG A 51 -12.23 6.02 -16.85
C ARG A 51 -11.51 5.36 -15.67
N PHE A 52 -12.22 5.10 -14.57
CA PHE A 52 -11.62 4.48 -13.38
C PHE A 52 -11.44 2.96 -13.57
N SER A 53 -12.41 2.29 -14.20
CA SER A 53 -12.28 0.87 -14.55
C SER A 53 -11.04 0.58 -15.40
N GLU A 54 -10.68 1.45 -16.33
CA GLU A 54 -9.48 1.31 -17.16
C GLU A 54 -8.18 1.40 -16.34
N VAL A 55 -8.07 2.36 -15.42
CA VAL A 55 -6.89 2.50 -14.55
C VAL A 55 -6.77 1.30 -13.61
N ARG A 56 -7.88 0.77 -13.08
CA ARG A 56 -7.90 -0.47 -12.27
C ARG A 56 -7.44 -1.69 -13.07
N ASN A 57 -7.90 -1.83 -14.31
CA ASN A 57 -7.50 -2.93 -15.18
C ASN A 57 -6.00 -2.87 -15.50
N ASP A 58 -5.48 -1.68 -15.80
CA ASP A 58 -4.04 -1.44 -16.01
C ASP A 58 -3.23 -1.77 -14.75
N LEU A 59 -3.71 -1.36 -13.57
CA LEU A 59 -3.07 -1.66 -12.28
C LEU A 59 -2.92 -3.17 -12.08
N THR A 60 -3.93 -3.96 -12.43
CA THR A 60 -3.88 -5.43 -12.34
C THR A 60 -2.76 -5.99 -13.22
N GLY A 61 -2.57 -5.42 -14.41
CA GLY A 61 -1.46 -5.80 -15.30
C GLY A 61 -0.09 -5.35 -14.79
N VAL A 62 0.01 -4.17 -14.17
CA VAL A 62 1.26 -3.65 -13.59
C VAL A 62 1.70 -4.45 -12.36
N LEU A 63 0.74 -4.92 -11.54
CA LEU A 63 1.01 -5.76 -10.38
C LEU A 63 1.23 -7.24 -10.75
N TYR A 64 0.91 -7.64 -11.98
CA TYR A 64 1.08 -9.03 -12.42
C TYR A 64 2.57 -9.41 -12.50
N GLY A 65 2.94 -10.50 -11.83
CA GLY A 65 4.33 -10.97 -11.77
C GLY A 65 5.19 -10.28 -10.71
N GLU A 66 4.61 -9.40 -9.90
CA GLU A 66 5.25 -8.77 -8.75
C GLU A 66 4.85 -9.46 -7.43
N ASP A 67 5.62 -9.27 -6.36
CA ASP A 67 5.35 -9.82 -5.01
C ASP A 67 4.20 -9.08 -4.28
N VAL A 68 3.24 -8.53 -5.01
CA VAL A 68 2.11 -7.76 -4.48
C VAL A 68 0.79 -8.42 -4.90
N GLU A 69 0.03 -8.87 -3.92
CA GLU A 69 -1.26 -9.53 -4.08
C GLU A 69 -2.41 -8.53 -3.86
N ILE A 70 -3.38 -8.56 -4.77
CA ILE A 70 -4.67 -7.90 -4.59
C ILE A 70 -5.56 -8.86 -3.80
N SER A 71 -5.74 -8.58 -2.50
CA SER A 71 -6.58 -9.39 -1.61
C SER A 71 -8.05 -9.34 -2.02
N ASP A 72 -8.52 -8.14 -2.32
CA ASP A 72 -9.94 -7.87 -2.57
C ASP A 72 -10.12 -6.75 -3.58
N THR A 73 -11.16 -6.89 -4.39
CA THR A 73 -11.57 -5.90 -5.36
C THR A 73 -13.05 -5.64 -5.21
N GLU A 74 -13.38 -4.43 -4.78
CA GLU A 74 -14.75 -3.97 -4.66
C GLU A 74 -15.00 -2.81 -5.63
N SER A 75 -16.16 -2.83 -6.26
CA SER A 75 -16.64 -1.72 -7.07
C SER A 75 -18.02 -1.26 -6.64
N PHE A 76 -18.32 0.01 -6.90
CA PHE A 76 -19.59 0.61 -6.50
C PHE A 76 -20.06 1.67 -7.52
N SER A 77 -21.38 1.80 -7.67
CA SER A 77 -21.96 2.86 -8.50
C SER A 77 -22.35 4.09 -7.67
N ASN A 78 -23.17 3.90 -6.62
CA ASN A 78 -23.72 5.00 -5.80
C ASN A 78 -23.42 4.87 -4.31
N ASP A 79 -23.47 3.64 -3.75
CA ASP A 79 -23.21 3.39 -2.33
C ASP A 79 -21.83 2.75 -2.12
N PRO A 80 -20.84 3.49 -1.60
CA PRO A 80 -19.53 2.93 -1.30
C PRO A 80 -19.49 2.11 0.00
N CYS A 81 -20.45 2.29 0.93
CA CYS A 81 -20.36 1.71 2.27
C CYS A 81 -20.34 0.17 2.24
N THR A 82 -21.08 -0.45 1.31
CA THR A 82 -21.10 -1.90 1.16
C THR A 82 -19.72 -2.45 0.78
N GLY A 83 -18.99 -1.77 -0.11
CA GLY A 83 -17.62 -2.14 -0.47
C GLY A 83 -16.64 -1.94 0.70
N VAL A 84 -16.76 -0.83 1.41
CA VAL A 84 -15.95 -0.54 2.62
C VAL A 84 -16.12 -1.63 3.68
N LYS A 85 -17.36 -2.06 3.96
CA LYS A 85 -17.66 -3.15 4.92
C LYS A 85 -17.01 -4.47 4.54
N LYS A 86 -17.01 -4.83 3.25
CA LYS A 86 -16.36 -6.05 2.78
C LYS A 86 -14.84 -5.98 2.92
N LEU A 87 -14.23 -4.85 2.54
CA LEU A 87 -12.79 -4.62 2.73
C LEU A 87 -12.40 -4.72 4.22
N LYS A 88 -13.23 -4.18 5.12
CA LYS A 88 -13.06 -4.36 6.57
C LYS A 88 -13.13 -5.82 6.98
N GLY A 89 -14.16 -6.54 6.51
CA GLY A 89 -14.38 -7.96 6.82
C GLY A 89 -13.21 -8.86 6.41
N ASN A 90 -12.51 -8.50 5.32
CA ASN A 90 -11.36 -9.24 4.83
C ASN A 90 -10.00 -8.76 5.40
N ASP A 91 -10.00 -7.89 6.43
CA ASP A 91 -8.81 -7.30 7.06
C ASP A 91 -7.85 -6.66 6.04
N VAL A 92 -8.40 -5.90 5.08
CA VAL A 92 -7.62 -5.11 4.13
C VAL A 92 -7.17 -3.80 4.79
N ARG A 93 -5.87 -3.54 4.77
CA ARG A 93 -5.26 -2.37 5.44
C ARG A 93 -4.69 -1.32 4.52
N ILE A 94 -4.24 -1.72 3.33
CA ILE A 94 -3.73 -0.81 2.30
C ILE A 94 -4.79 -0.74 1.20
N ILE A 95 -5.44 0.42 1.05
CA ILE A 95 -6.57 0.60 0.14
C ILE A 95 -6.18 1.53 -1.00
N LEU A 96 -6.35 1.04 -2.23
CA LEU A 96 -6.17 1.78 -3.47
C LEU A 96 -7.56 2.23 -3.98
N GLY A 97 -7.87 3.51 -3.80
CA GLY A 97 -9.14 4.12 -4.16
C GLY A 97 -9.11 4.76 -5.54
N GLN A 98 -10.17 4.58 -6.33
CA GLN A 98 -10.39 5.27 -7.61
C GLN A 98 -11.84 5.73 -7.73
N PHE A 99 -12.07 7.00 -7.42
CA PHE A 99 -13.39 7.63 -7.41
C PHE A 99 -13.26 9.15 -7.55
N ASP A 100 -14.36 9.85 -7.82
CA ASP A 100 -14.42 11.31 -7.88
C ASP A 100 -14.51 11.97 -6.48
N GLU A 101 -14.47 13.31 -6.44
CA GLU A 101 -14.51 14.09 -5.20
C GLU A 101 -15.80 13.89 -4.39
N GLU A 102 -16.94 13.77 -5.08
CA GLU A 102 -18.24 13.60 -4.42
C GLU A 102 -18.28 12.25 -3.70
N MET A 103 -17.86 11.19 -4.39
CA MET A 103 -17.82 9.85 -3.83
C MET A 103 -16.72 9.70 -2.77
N ALA A 104 -15.61 10.44 -2.88
CA ALA A 104 -14.56 10.45 -1.85
C ALA A 104 -15.11 10.82 -0.47
N VAL A 105 -15.95 11.86 -0.37
CA VAL A 105 -16.58 12.25 0.91
C VAL A 105 -17.45 11.12 1.46
N LYS A 106 -18.26 10.48 0.60
CA LYS A 106 -19.11 9.35 1.01
C LYS A 106 -18.27 8.16 1.49
N VAL A 107 -17.21 7.80 0.76
CA VAL A 107 -16.27 6.73 1.11
C VAL A 107 -15.63 6.98 2.47
N PHE A 108 -15.07 8.18 2.70
CA PHE A 108 -14.39 8.48 3.97
C PHE A 108 -15.36 8.55 5.15
N CYS A 109 -16.61 8.93 4.92
CA CYS A 109 -17.63 8.89 5.97
C CYS A 109 -18.02 7.45 6.33
N CYS A 110 -18.22 6.57 5.34
CA CYS A 110 -18.39 5.14 5.61
C CYS A 110 -17.16 4.55 6.32
N ALA A 111 -15.96 4.94 5.91
CA ALA A 111 -14.71 4.47 6.52
C ALA A 111 -14.56 4.94 7.97
N TYR A 112 -15.07 6.11 8.33
CA TYR A 112 -15.13 6.56 9.72
C TYR A 112 -16.03 5.66 10.56
N ASP A 113 -17.25 5.38 10.07
CA ASP A 113 -18.24 4.55 10.78
C ASP A 113 -17.77 3.09 10.95
N GLU A 114 -17.00 2.57 9.99
CA GLU A 114 -16.40 1.22 10.04
C GLU A 114 -15.00 1.18 10.70
N GLU A 115 -14.56 2.31 11.30
CA GLU A 115 -13.26 2.47 11.94
C GLU A 115 -12.08 2.03 11.03
N MET A 116 -12.15 2.36 9.75
CA MET A 116 -11.12 2.13 8.72
C MET A 116 -10.21 3.35 8.54
N TYR A 117 -9.74 3.91 9.65
CA TYR A 117 -8.83 5.05 9.69
C TYR A 117 -7.80 4.92 10.82
N GLY A 118 -6.85 5.87 10.91
CA GLY A 118 -5.81 5.88 11.93
C GLY A 118 -4.59 5.01 11.59
N SER A 119 -3.80 4.64 12.60
CA SER A 119 -2.46 4.06 12.43
C SER A 119 -2.40 2.65 11.81
N LYS A 120 -3.55 2.00 11.58
CA LYS A 120 -3.63 0.64 11.02
C LYS A 120 -3.96 0.60 9.52
N TYR A 121 -4.40 1.72 8.95
CA TYR A 121 -4.90 1.79 7.58
C TYR A 121 -4.14 2.84 6.78
N GLN A 122 -3.93 2.58 5.49
CA GLN A 122 -3.40 3.56 4.56
C GLN A 122 -4.30 3.65 3.33
N TRP A 123 -4.80 4.85 3.08
CA TRP A 123 -5.55 5.19 1.88
C TRP A 123 -4.62 5.82 0.85
N ILE A 124 -4.67 5.31 -0.38
CA ILE A 124 -4.02 5.89 -1.55
C ILE A 124 -5.13 6.21 -2.55
N ILE A 125 -5.30 7.50 -2.85
CA ILE A 125 -6.39 8.01 -3.70
C ILE A 125 -5.84 8.95 -4.77
N PRO A 126 -6.64 9.31 -5.79
CA PRO A 126 -6.18 10.27 -6.78
C PRO A 126 -5.98 11.66 -6.16
N GLY A 127 -4.88 12.33 -6.53
CA GLY A 127 -4.48 13.64 -6.00
C GLY A 127 -4.78 14.82 -6.95
N TRP A 128 -5.65 14.62 -7.94
CA TRP A 128 -5.98 15.62 -8.96
C TRP A 128 -7.19 16.50 -8.60
N TYR A 129 -7.75 16.31 -7.39
CA TYR A 129 -8.87 17.06 -6.84
C TYR A 129 -8.54 18.55 -6.65
N GLU A 130 -9.58 19.38 -6.52
CA GLU A 130 -9.42 20.79 -6.22
C GLU A 130 -8.85 21.04 -4.82
N ASN A 131 -8.13 22.15 -4.66
CA ASN A 131 -7.62 22.53 -3.34
C ASN A 131 -8.79 22.70 -2.37
N ARG A 132 -8.73 21.99 -1.24
CA ARG A 132 -9.80 21.98 -0.22
C ARG A 132 -11.13 21.47 -0.75
N TRP A 133 -11.11 20.52 -1.68
CA TRP A 133 -12.29 19.85 -2.24
C TRP A 133 -13.31 19.42 -1.17
N TRP A 134 -12.84 18.93 -0.02
CA TRP A 134 -13.71 18.52 1.09
C TRP A 134 -14.62 19.65 1.61
N GLU A 135 -14.20 20.92 1.57
CA GLU A 135 -15.01 22.05 2.05
C GLU A 135 -16.28 22.24 1.22
N SER A 136 -16.21 21.98 -0.09
CA SER A 136 -17.33 22.10 -1.02
C SER A 136 -18.38 21.01 -0.83
N TRP A 137 -17.95 19.81 -0.44
CA TRP A 137 -18.78 18.61 -0.42
C TRP A 137 -19.24 18.18 0.99
N ILE A 138 -18.71 18.80 2.05
CA ILE A 138 -19.15 18.54 3.44
C ILE A 138 -20.65 18.76 3.61
N ASN A 139 -21.19 19.86 3.06
CA ASN A 139 -22.61 20.22 3.24
C ASN A 139 -23.58 19.28 2.50
N SER A 140 -23.12 18.62 1.44
CA SER A 140 -23.91 17.62 0.70
C SER A 140 -23.89 16.24 1.35
N SER A 141 -23.01 16.01 2.32
CA SER A 141 -22.88 14.73 3.01
C SER A 141 -23.65 14.74 4.34
N GLN A 142 -24.20 13.59 4.74
CA GLN A 142 -24.83 13.41 6.07
C GLN A 142 -23.79 13.28 7.21
N CYS A 143 -22.53 13.59 6.92
CA CYS A 143 -21.39 13.25 7.76
C CYS A 143 -20.82 14.51 8.43
N LEU A 144 -20.51 14.40 9.71
CA LEU A 144 -19.95 15.51 10.47
C LEU A 144 -18.55 15.85 9.94
N SER A 145 -18.27 17.13 9.66
CA SER A 145 -16.96 17.59 9.14
C SER A 145 -15.77 17.09 9.98
N LYS A 146 -15.93 17.03 11.32
CA LYS A 146 -14.89 16.52 12.22
C LYS A 146 -14.56 15.04 11.97
N ASN A 147 -15.57 14.23 11.69
CA ASN A 147 -15.43 12.79 11.44
C ASN A 147 -14.74 12.55 10.10
N LEU A 148 -15.16 13.28 9.07
CA LEU A 148 -14.55 13.25 7.74
C LEU A 148 -13.06 13.60 7.80
N LEU A 149 -12.71 14.72 8.44
CA LEU A 149 -11.31 15.16 8.56
C LEU A 149 -10.47 14.15 9.34
N ALA A 150 -11.04 13.49 10.36
CA ALA A 150 -10.34 12.44 11.11
C ALA A 150 -10.09 11.19 10.26
N ALA A 151 -11.05 10.79 9.41
CA ALA A 151 -10.91 9.63 8.52
C ALA A 151 -9.93 9.88 7.36
N MET A 152 -9.88 11.12 6.87
CA MET A 152 -8.98 11.53 5.79
C MET A 152 -7.52 11.74 6.25
N GLU A 153 -7.26 11.87 7.55
CA GLU A 153 -5.92 12.18 8.04
C GLU A 153 -4.88 11.16 7.53
N GLY A 154 -3.82 11.63 6.87
CA GLY A 154 -2.72 10.81 6.40
C GLY A 154 -2.95 10.07 5.08
N TYR A 155 -4.06 10.28 4.35
CA TYR A 155 -4.22 9.71 3.01
C TYR A 155 -3.09 10.21 2.07
N ILE A 156 -2.70 9.36 1.12
CA ILE A 156 -1.71 9.68 0.08
C ILE A 156 -2.45 9.98 -1.23
N GLY A 157 -2.28 11.19 -1.73
CA GLY A 157 -2.75 11.63 -3.05
C GLY A 157 -1.68 11.38 -4.12
N VAL A 158 -2.09 10.85 -5.27
CA VAL A 158 -1.20 10.59 -6.42
C VAL A 158 -1.65 11.39 -7.64
N ASP A 159 -0.76 12.20 -8.20
CA ASP A 159 -1.03 13.04 -9.38
C ASP A 159 0.27 13.32 -10.13
N PHE A 160 0.20 13.83 -11.36
CA PHE A 160 1.39 14.27 -12.08
C PHE A 160 1.87 15.65 -11.58
N GLU A 161 3.16 15.92 -11.70
CA GLU A 161 3.72 17.20 -11.29
C GLU A 161 3.46 18.29 -12.36
N PRO A 162 2.81 19.43 -12.04
CA PRO A 162 2.52 20.47 -13.04
C PRO A 162 3.75 21.23 -13.54
N LEU A 163 4.77 21.40 -12.71
CA LEU A 163 6.03 22.09 -13.01
C LEU A 163 7.17 21.40 -12.28
N SER A 164 8.35 21.35 -12.89
CA SER A 164 9.51 20.72 -12.26
C SER A 164 10.00 21.53 -11.04
N SER A 165 10.31 20.82 -9.96
CA SER A 165 10.97 21.36 -8.76
C SER A 165 12.42 21.82 -9.01
N LYS A 166 13.06 21.36 -10.09
CA LYS A 166 14.47 21.62 -10.40
C LYS A 166 14.69 23.09 -10.80
N THR A 167 15.78 23.68 -10.34
CA THR A 167 16.15 25.09 -10.60
C THR A 167 17.11 25.26 -11.79
N MET A 168 17.17 24.29 -12.70
CA MET A 168 18.06 24.33 -13.85
C MET A 168 17.44 25.09 -15.03
N LYS A 169 18.29 25.69 -15.86
CA LYS A 169 17.83 26.38 -17.09
C LYS A 169 17.34 25.34 -18.11
N THR A 170 16.11 25.55 -18.57
CA THR A 170 15.45 24.74 -19.60
C THR A 170 15.89 25.18 -21.01
N ILE A 171 15.37 24.53 -22.04
CA ILE A 171 15.58 24.90 -23.45
C ILE A 171 15.31 26.38 -23.77
N SER A 172 14.38 27.03 -23.04
CA SER A 172 14.03 28.43 -23.25
C SER A 172 15.02 29.41 -22.59
N GLY A 173 16.06 28.91 -21.92
CA GLY A 173 17.01 29.70 -21.13
C GLY A 173 16.49 30.13 -19.75
N ARG A 174 15.25 29.74 -19.40
CA ARG A 174 14.59 30.07 -18.12
C ARG A 174 14.50 28.85 -17.21
N THR A 175 14.45 29.09 -15.91
CA THR A 175 14.08 28.08 -14.90
C THR A 175 12.55 27.93 -14.81
N PRO A 176 12.02 26.79 -14.34
CA PRO A 176 10.57 26.63 -14.12
C PRO A 176 9.96 27.71 -13.22
N GLN A 177 10.69 28.16 -12.19
CA GLN A 177 10.22 29.21 -11.26
C GLN A 177 10.20 30.60 -11.92
N GLN A 178 11.15 30.90 -12.80
CA GLN A 178 11.12 32.13 -13.62
C GLN A 178 9.94 32.10 -14.59
N TYR A 179 9.71 30.98 -15.26
CA TYR A 179 8.56 30.78 -16.13
C TYR A 179 7.23 30.96 -15.37
N GLU A 180 7.10 30.39 -14.18
CA GLU A 180 5.89 30.51 -13.37
C GLU A 180 5.61 31.96 -12.96
N LYS A 181 6.65 32.71 -12.57
CA LYS A 181 6.52 34.16 -12.29
C LYS A 181 6.06 34.94 -13.51
N GLU A 182 6.64 34.69 -14.68
CA GLU A 182 6.24 35.32 -15.94
C GLU A 182 4.80 34.97 -16.33
N TYR A 183 4.41 33.70 -16.19
CA TYR A 183 3.05 33.23 -16.46
C TYR A 183 2.04 33.93 -15.56
N ASN A 184 2.30 33.98 -14.25
CA ASN A 184 1.42 34.64 -13.30
C ASN A 184 1.32 36.15 -13.55
N ALA A 185 2.44 36.82 -13.87
CA ALA A 185 2.44 38.24 -14.24
C ALA A 185 1.62 38.50 -15.51
N LYS A 186 1.67 37.58 -16.49
CA LYS A 186 0.95 37.72 -17.76
C LYS A 186 -0.55 37.37 -17.65
N ARG A 187 -0.91 36.48 -16.73
CA ARG A 187 -2.31 36.11 -16.46
C ARG A 187 -3.07 37.17 -15.66
N GLY A 188 -2.39 37.92 -14.78
CA GLY A 188 -3.05 38.85 -13.87
C GLY A 188 -3.96 38.10 -12.89
N ASP A 189 -5.26 38.44 -12.85
CA ASP A 189 -6.25 37.86 -11.93
C ASP A 189 -7.03 36.65 -12.49
N GLY A 190 -6.72 36.18 -13.71
CA GLY A 190 -7.45 35.05 -14.33
C GLY A 190 -7.30 33.71 -13.56
N GLN A 191 -8.09 32.68 -13.84
CA GLN A 191 -7.85 31.38 -13.18
C GLN A 191 -6.56 30.70 -13.70
N SER A 192 -5.74 30.16 -12.79
CA SER A 192 -4.56 29.36 -13.16
C SER A 192 -4.97 27.95 -13.56
N SER A 193 -4.48 27.46 -14.69
CA SER A 193 -4.74 26.08 -15.14
C SER A 193 -3.52 25.20 -14.91
N LYS A 194 -3.67 24.05 -14.25
CA LYS A 194 -2.58 23.07 -14.03
C LYS A 194 -1.90 22.56 -15.32
N PHE A 195 -2.50 22.82 -16.49
CA PHE A 195 -1.98 22.39 -17.79
C PHE A 195 -1.09 23.43 -18.49
N HIS A 196 -0.86 24.62 -17.92
CA HIS A 196 -0.14 25.70 -18.60
C HIS A 196 1.30 25.31 -19.01
N GLY A 197 2.03 24.61 -18.14
CA GLY A 197 3.39 24.15 -18.43
C GLY A 197 3.43 23.09 -19.53
N TYR A 198 2.47 22.18 -19.54
CA TYR A 198 2.34 21.12 -20.55
C TYR A 198 2.06 21.67 -21.95
N ALA A 199 1.27 22.74 -22.05
CA ALA A 199 1.04 23.45 -23.31
C ALA A 199 2.30 24.20 -23.79
N TYR A 200 3.02 24.84 -22.87
CA TYR A 200 4.27 25.54 -23.16
C TYR A 200 5.32 24.60 -23.76
N ASP A 201 5.54 23.44 -23.12
CA ASP A 201 6.48 22.44 -23.63
C ASP A 201 6.01 21.82 -24.96
N GLY A 202 4.69 21.74 -25.21
CA GLY A 202 4.12 21.26 -26.47
C GLY A 202 4.51 22.10 -27.69
N ILE A 203 4.58 23.43 -27.56
CA ILE A 203 5.06 24.30 -28.65
C ILE A 203 6.54 24.07 -28.94
N TRP A 204 7.35 23.88 -27.90
CA TRP A 204 8.77 23.53 -28.05
C TRP A 204 8.97 22.18 -28.72
N VAL A 205 8.14 21.19 -28.40
CA VAL A 205 8.12 19.89 -29.09
C VAL A 205 7.86 20.08 -30.58
N ILE A 206 6.80 20.81 -30.96
CA ILE A 206 6.47 21.05 -32.36
C ILE A 206 7.64 21.73 -33.09
N ALA A 207 8.21 22.78 -32.50
CA ALA A 207 9.34 23.50 -33.08
C ALA A 207 10.57 22.59 -33.27
N LYS A 208 10.88 21.74 -32.28
CA LYS A 208 12.01 20.79 -32.36
C LYS A 208 11.82 19.71 -33.41
N THR A 209 10.59 19.19 -33.52
CA THR A 209 10.24 18.21 -34.55
C THR A 209 10.39 18.79 -35.93
N LEU A 210 9.86 20.00 -36.18
CA LEU A 210 10.01 20.69 -37.46
C LEU A 210 11.49 20.94 -37.78
N GLN A 211 12.27 21.44 -36.81
CA GLN A 211 13.70 21.68 -36.97
C GLN A 211 14.45 20.39 -37.38
N ARG A 212 14.16 19.26 -36.71
CA ARG A 212 14.80 17.97 -37.00
C ARG A 212 14.39 17.43 -38.38
N ALA A 213 13.11 17.51 -38.71
CA ALA A 213 12.61 17.09 -40.02
C ALA A 213 13.25 17.89 -41.16
N MET A 214 13.35 19.22 -41.02
CA MET A 214 14.04 20.08 -42.00
C MET A 214 15.51 19.70 -42.15
N LYS A 215 16.22 19.45 -41.04
CA LYS A 215 17.63 19.03 -41.07
C LYS A 215 17.80 17.70 -41.81
N TYR A 216 16.90 16.74 -41.57
CA TYR A 216 16.90 15.45 -42.26
C TYR A 216 16.65 15.61 -43.77
N LEU A 217 15.64 16.40 -44.16
CA LEU A 217 15.32 16.66 -45.57
C LEU A 217 16.50 17.32 -46.32
N ASN A 218 17.12 18.33 -45.71
CA ASN A 218 18.28 19.01 -46.29
C ASN A 218 19.49 18.07 -46.45
N ALA A 219 19.73 17.19 -45.48
CA ALA A 219 20.86 16.23 -45.55
C ALA A 219 20.66 15.15 -46.61
N THR A 220 19.40 14.79 -46.92
CA THR A 220 19.10 13.67 -47.84
C THR A 220 19.06 14.11 -49.31
N ASN A 221 19.33 15.39 -49.64
CA ASN A 221 19.30 15.97 -51.00
C ASN A 221 18.03 15.62 -51.81
N LYS A 222 16.92 15.33 -51.13
CA LYS A 222 15.62 15.19 -51.76
C LYS A 222 15.10 16.60 -51.96
N HIS A 223 14.67 16.95 -53.17
CA HIS A 223 14.06 18.25 -53.50
C HIS A 223 12.73 18.51 -52.77
N GLN A 224 12.46 17.77 -51.69
CA GLN A 224 11.24 17.79 -50.90
C GLN A 224 11.47 18.69 -49.69
N LYS A 225 10.80 19.83 -49.66
CA LYS A 225 10.79 20.75 -48.52
C LYS A 225 9.59 20.46 -47.62
N ILE A 226 9.63 21.03 -46.42
CA ILE A 226 8.46 21.04 -45.53
C ILE A 226 7.29 21.87 -46.10
N GLU A 227 7.59 22.83 -46.98
CA GLU A 227 6.63 23.70 -47.65
C GLU A 227 5.79 22.94 -48.70
N ASP A 228 6.33 21.85 -49.25
CA ASP A 228 5.67 21.00 -50.25
C ASP A 228 4.68 20.00 -49.60
N PHE A 229 4.02 20.41 -48.50
CA PHE A 229 3.15 19.56 -47.72
C PHE A 229 1.82 19.29 -48.45
N ASN A 230 1.43 18.01 -48.48
CA ASN A 230 0.13 17.55 -48.93
C ASN A 230 -0.35 16.41 -48.00
N TYR A 231 -1.66 16.35 -47.72
CA TYR A 231 -2.27 15.32 -46.88
C TYR A 231 -2.06 13.89 -47.39
N THR A 232 -1.77 13.70 -48.67
CA THR A 232 -1.45 12.40 -49.28
C THR A 232 0.02 11.99 -49.12
N ASN A 233 0.89 12.88 -48.62
CA ASN A 233 2.33 12.65 -48.55
C ASN A 233 2.71 11.81 -47.32
N HIS A 234 2.47 10.50 -47.40
CA HIS A 234 2.81 9.54 -46.34
C HIS A 234 4.30 9.53 -45.97
N LYS A 235 5.20 9.84 -46.92
CA LYS A 235 6.65 9.91 -46.66
C LYS A 235 6.99 11.05 -45.71
N LEU A 236 6.43 12.23 -45.95
CA LEU A 236 6.63 13.39 -45.08
C LEU A 236 5.99 13.16 -43.71
N GLY A 237 4.79 12.56 -43.67
CA GLY A 237 4.15 12.15 -42.41
C GLY A 237 5.02 11.21 -41.57
N LYS A 238 5.67 10.21 -42.21
CA LYS A 238 6.59 9.29 -41.53
C LYS A 238 7.82 10.01 -40.96
N ILE A 239 8.40 10.96 -41.71
CA ILE A 239 9.55 11.75 -41.22
C ILE A 239 9.18 12.54 -39.96
N PHE A 240 7.99 13.16 -39.92
CA PHE A 240 7.52 13.84 -38.71
C PHE A 240 7.27 12.87 -37.55
N LEU A 241 6.70 11.71 -37.83
CA LEU A 241 6.47 10.68 -36.82
C LEU A 241 7.78 10.20 -36.18
N ASP A 242 8.78 9.90 -37.01
CA ASP A 242 10.11 9.49 -36.57
C ASP A 242 10.80 10.62 -35.77
N ALA A 243 10.73 11.87 -36.28
CA ALA A 243 11.30 13.02 -35.60
C ALA A 243 10.64 13.33 -34.23
N MET A 244 9.33 13.11 -34.11
CA MET A 244 8.58 13.21 -32.84
C MET A 244 9.05 12.16 -31.85
N ASN A 245 9.23 10.91 -32.29
CA ASN A 245 9.64 9.80 -31.44
C ASN A 245 11.05 10.00 -30.85
N GLU A 246 11.93 10.72 -31.57
CA GLU A 246 13.28 11.06 -31.11
C GLU A 246 13.35 12.35 -30.25
N THR A 247 12.22 12.88 -29.80
CA THR A 247 12.20 14.09 -28.97
C THR A 247 12.78 13.80 -27.59
N ASN A 248 13.81 14.55 -27.21
CA ASN A 248 14.41 14.52 -25.88
C ASN A 248 15.02 15.90 -25.55
N PHE A 249 14.41 16.62 -24.62
CA PHE A 249 14.96 17.86 -24.07
C PHE A 249 14.39 18.13 -22.67
N PHE A 250 14.98 19.09 -21.96
CA PHE A 250 14.49 19.53 -20.65
C PHE A 250 13.62 20.79 -20.78
N GLY A 251 12.32 20.63 -20.52
CA GLY A 251 11.30 21.68 -20.52
C GLY A 251 10.95 22.17 -19.11
N VAL A 252 9.92 23.00 -18.99
CA VAL A 252 9.50 23.56 -17.68
C VAL A 252 8.82 22.51 -16.80
N THR A 253 8.25 21.48 -17.41
CA THR A 253 7.64 20.33 -16.72
C THR A 253 8.60 19.14 -16.58
N GLY A 254 9.91 19.37 -16.75
CA GLY A 254 10.95 18.35 -16.63
C GLY A 254 11.40 17.78 -17.98
N GLN A 255 11.92 16.55 -17.97
CA GLN A 255 12.35 15.90 -19.19
C GLN A 255 11.14 15.56 -20.08
N VAL A 256 11.25 15.89 -21.37
CA VAL A 256 10.21 15.62 -22.37
C VAL A 256 10.72 14.52 -23.28
N VAL A 257 10.23 13.30 -23.03
CA VAL A 257 10.48 12.12 -23.85
C VAL A 257 9.19 11.35 -24.06
N PHE A 258 9.03 10.74 -25.23
CA PHE A 258 7.87 9.93 -25.57
C PHE A 258 8.24 8.45 -25.64
N ARG A 259 7.38 7.59 -25.12
CA ARG A 259 7.43 6.14 -25.32
C ARG A 259 6.07 5.70 -25.83
N ASN A 260 6.03 5.13 -27.03
CA ASN A 260 4.78 4.76 -27.70
C ASN A 260 3.75 5.90 -27.68
N GLY A 261 4.17 7.13 -28.03
CA GLY A 261 3.32 8.32 -28.06
C GLY A 261 2.78 8.83 -26.72
N GLU A 262 3.14 8.20 -25.60
CA GLU A 262 2.88 8.70 -24.26
C GLU A 262 4.09 9.43 -23.69
N ARG A 263 3.84 10.46 -22.90
CA ARG A 263 4.93 11.16 -22.21
C ARG A 263 5.32 10.43 -20.93
N MET A 264 6.62 10.19 -20.78
CA MET A 264 7.21 9.80 -19.51
C MET A 264 7.37 11.05 -18.63
N GLY A 265 6.60 11.14 -17.55
CA GLY A 265 6.57 12.30 -16.65
C GLY A 265 7.06 12.00 -15.24
N THR A 266 6.95 13.02 -14.39
CA THR A 266 7.15 12.90 -12.94
C THR A 266 5.80 12.80 -12.26
N ILE A 267 5.64 11.80 -11.38
CA ILE A 267 4.48 11.64 -10.52
C ILE A 267 4.83 12.22 -9.14
N LYS A 268 3.95 13.04 -8.57
CA LYS A 268 4.08 13.57 -7.21
C LYS A 268 3.20 12.77 -6.26
N PHE A 269 3.70 12.59 -5.04
CA PHE A 269 2.92 12.09 -3.91
C PHE A 269 2.66 13.24 -2.95
N THR A 270 1.39 13.44 -2.61
CA THR A 270 0.98 14.37 -1.55
C THR A 270 0.41 13.59 -0.38
N GLN A 271 0.54 14.11 0.83
CA GLN A 271 -0.10 13.56 2.02
C GLN A 271 -0.94 14.63 2.69
N PHE A 272 -2.14 14.26 3.12
CA PHE A 272 -3.00 15.14 3.90
C PHE A 272 -2.55 15.16 5.36
N GLN A 273 -2.03 16.31 5.81
CA GLN A 273 -1.49 16.54 7.14
C GLN A 273 -2.10 17.83 7.71
N GLU A 274 -2.73 17.75 8.88
CA GLU A 274 -3.23 18.95 9.59
C GLU A 274 -4.10 19.87 8.69
N ARG A 275 -5.01 19.28 7.91
CA ARG A 275 -5.92 19.96 6.95
C ARG A 275 -5.26 20.58 5.72
N LYS A 276 -4.04 20.15 5.38
CA LYS A 276 -3.34 20.59 4.16
C LYS A 276 -2.69 19.42 3.45
N GLU A 277 -2.64 19.49 2.13
CA GLU A 277 -1.86 18.55 1.34
C GLU A 277 -0.42 19.02 1.22
N VAL A 278 0.52 18.16 1.61
CA VAL A 278 1.96 18.43 1.59
C VAL A 278 2.64 17.45 0.63
N LYS A 279 3.55 17.93 -0.21
CA LYS A 279 4.35 17.04 -1.08
C LYS A 279 5.29 16.18 -0.23
N VAL A 280 5.15 14.86 -0.34
CA VAL A 280 5.92 13.87 0.42
C VAL A 280 6.84 13.02 -0.45
N GLY A 281 6.72 13.08 -1.77
CA GLY A 281 7.65 12.37 -2.66
C GLY A 281 7.43 12.66 -4.12
N GLU A 282 8.34 12.15 -4.93
CA GLU A 282 8.27 12.18 -6.40
C GLU A 282 8.81 10.89 -6.99
N TYR A 283 8.20 10.45 -8.10
CA TYR A 283 8.65 9.31 -8.89
C TYR A 283 8.96 9.77 -10.31
N ASN A 284 10.17 9.45 -10.78
CA ASN A 284 10.62 9.78 -12.13
C ASN A 284 10.48 8.56 -13.04
N ALA A 285 9.54 8.61 -14.00
CA ALA A 285 9.27 7.49 -14.89
C ALA A 285 10.42 7.19 -15.89
N VAL A 286 11.30 8.15 -16.17
CA VAL A 286 12.45 7.96 -17.08
C VAL A 286 13.58 7.21 -16.38
N ALA A 287 13.90 7.63 -15.14
CA ALA A 287 14.96 7.02 -14.35
C ALA A 287 14.50 5.78 -13.57
N ASP A 288 13.18 5.57 -13.45
CA ASP A 288 12.56 4.51 -12.65
C ASP A 288 12.93 4.58 -11.14
N THR A 289 13.07 5.81 -10.63
CA THR A 289 13.47 6.11 -9.25
C THR A 289 12.36 6.80 -8.47
N LEU A 290 12.15 6.36 -7.23
CA LEU A 290 11.25 6.97 -6.25
C LEU A 290 12.08 7.71 -5.20
N GLU A 291 11.76 8.98 -4.97
CA GLU A 291 12.36 9.82 -3.94
C GLU A 291 11.27 10.20 -2.93
N ILE A 292 11.44 9.79 -1.67
CA ILE A 292 10.53 10.13 -0.57
C ILE A 292 11.18 11.19 0.31
N ASN A 293 10.43 12.24 0.63
CA ASN A 293 10.84 13.30 1.53
C ASN A 293 10.61 12.90 2.99
N ASN A 294 11.44 13.45 3.89
CA ASN A 294 11.29 13.30 5.33
C ASN A 294 10.03 14.00 5.90
N SER A 295 9.21 14.63 5.05
CA SER A 295 7.95 15.24 5.44
C SER A 295 6.82 14.23 5.62
N ILE A 296 6.96 12.98 5.14
CA ILE A 296 5.94 11.96 5.33
C ILE A 296 5.77 11.62 6.81
N ARG A 297 4.52 11.53 7.28
CA ARG A 297 4.18 11.23 8.67
C ARG A 297 3.14 10.14 8.72
N PHE A 298 3.27 9.24 9.67
CA PHE A 298 2.25 8.24 9.99
C PHE A 298 1.73 8.52 11.40
N GLN A 299 0.49 8.11 11.66
CA GLN A 299 -0.14 8.27 12.97
C GLN A 299 0.46 7.29 14.00
N GLY A 300 1.04 6.19 13.53
CA GLY A 300 1.88 5.29 14.33
C GLY A 300 3.35 5.71 14.32
N LEU A 301 4.16 5.04 15.15
CA LEU A 301 5.63 5.19 15.14
C LEU A 301 6.26 4.68 13.83
N GLU A 302 5.59 3.72 13.20
CA GLU A 302 6.02 3.06 11.96
C GLU A 302 4.88 3.07 10.94
N PRO A 303 5.17 2.90 9.63
CA PRO A 303 4.15 2.68 8.62
C PRO A 303 3.24 1.49 8.99
N PRO A 304 1.94 1.53 8.66
CA PRO A 304 1.03 0.43 8.94
C PRO A 304 1.51 -0.87 8.26
N LYS A 305 1.34 -1.99 8.96
CA LYS A 305 1.57 -3.32 8.37
C LYS A 305 0.35 -3.73 7.52
N ASP A 306 0.61 -4.44 6.43
CA ASP A 306 -0.42 -4.86 5.46
C ASP A 306 -1.32 -6.01 5.96
N ARG A 307 -0.91 -6.73 7.01
CA ARG A 307 -1.68 -7.82 7.65
C ARG A 307 -1.40 -7.96 9.14
N THR A 308 -2.23 -8.72 9.83
CA THR A 308 -1.91 -9.24 11.17
C THR A 308 -0.77 -10.26 11.11
N ILE A 309 0.19 -10.16 12.03
CA ILE A 309 1.25 -11.16 12.19
C ILE A 309 0.75 -12.17 13.22
N ILE A 310 0.60 -13.42 12.80
CA ILE A 310 0.26 -14.52 13.69
C ILE A 310 1.54 -14.93 14.43
N GLN A 311 1.53 -14.80 15.75
CA GLN A 311 2.60 -15.29 16.62
C GLN A 311 2.06 -16.47 17.42
N GLU A 312 2.65 -17.63 17.19
CA GLU A 312 2.29 -18.85 17.92
C GLU A 312 2.98 -18.83 19.28
N GLU A 313 2.19 -18.82 20.35
CA GLU A 313 2.68 -18.91 21.72
C GLU A 313 2.18 -20.18 22.40
N LEU A 314 3.10 -20.90 23.03
CA LEU A 314 2.76 -22.06 23.85
C LEU A 314 2.03 -21.62 25.11
N ARG A 315 0.82 -22.15 25.34
CA ARG A 315 0.12 -22.00 26.62
C ARG A 315 0.79 -22.90 27.66
N LYS A 316 1.39 -22.28 28.67
CA LYS A 316 2.15 -22.96 29.73
C LYS A 316 1.32 -23.12 31.00
N ILE A 317 1.69 -24.10 31.81
CA ILE A 317 1.10 -24.27 33.14
C ILE A 317 1.65 -23.17 34.07
N SER A 318 0.78 -22.62 34.92
CA SER A 318 1.17 -21.63 35.94
C SER A 318 2.18 -22.24 36.92
N LEU A 319 3.40 -21.71 36.95
CA LEU A 319 4.48 -22.19 37.83
C LEU A 319 4.08 -22.15 39.32
N PRO A 320 3.39 -21.11 39.84
CA PRO A 320 2.88 -21.12 41.21
C PRO A 320 1.92 -22.28 41.50
N LEU A 321 0.99 -22.56 40.59
CA LEU A 321 0.01 -23.64 40.75
C LEU A 321 0.72 -25.00 40.79
N TYR A 322 1.62 -25.24 39.85
CA TYR A 322 2.41 -26.46 39.81
C TYR A 322 3.25 -26.64 41.08
N SER A 323 3.83 -25.55 41.60
CA SER A 323 4.62 -25.56 42.83
C SER A 323 3.77 -25.93 44.05
N ILE A 324 2.57 -25.35 44.19
CA ILE A 324 1.65 -25.65 45.31
C ILE A 324 1.23 -27.13 45.28
N LEU A 325 0.80 -27.63 44.11
CA LEU A 325 0.38 -29.02 43.95
C LEU A 325 1.55 -29.98 44.20
N SER A 326 2.75 -29.64 43.73
CA SER A 326 3.96 -30.42 43.98
C SER A 326 4.29 -30.51 45.47
N VAL A 327 4.25 -29.38 46.20
CA VAL A 327 4.49 -29.36 47.65
C VAL A 327 3.46 -30.19 48.42
N LEU A 328 2.17 -30.05 48.09
CA LEU A 328 1.10 -30.86 48.70
C LEU A 328 1.30 -32.36 48.43
N THR A 329 1.71 -32.71 47.22
CA THR A 329 2.00 -34.11 46.83
C THR A 329 3.20 -34.66 47.59
N ILE A 330 4.26 -33.86 47.77
CA ILE A 330 5.43 -34.23 48.59
C ILE A 330 5.02 -34.47 50.04
N LEU A 331 4.20 -33.60 50.64
CA LEU A 331 3.68 -33.79 51.99
C LEU A 331 2.87 -35.09 52.11
N GLY A 332 2.04 -35.40 51.11
CA GLY A 332 1.31 -36.67 51.01
C GLY A 332 2.23 -37.89 50.96
N MET A 333 3.32 -37.85 50.19
CA MET A 333 4.32 -38.93 50.12
C MET A 333 5.09 -39.14 51.43
N ILE A 334 5.42 -38.06 52.15
CA ILE A 334 6.07 -38.15 53.47
C ILE A 334 5.13 -38.85 54.47
N MET A 335 3.85 -38.46 54.48
CA MET A 335 2.83 -39.08 55.33
C MET A 335 2.63 -40.58 54.99
N ALA A 336 2.54 -40.92 53.70
CA ALA A 336 2.46 -42.33 53.26
C ALA A 336 3.68 -43.15 53.69
N SER A 337 4.88 -42.56 53.63
CA SER A 337 6.13 -43.20 54.07
C SER A 337 6.16 -43.46 55.58
N ALA A 338 5.64 -42.51 56.38
CA ALA A 338 5.49 -42.69 57.81
C ALA A 338 4.51 -43.82 58.15
N PHE A 339 3.36 -43.90 57.45
CA PHE A 339 2.41 -45.00 57.63
C PHE A 339 2.98 -46.35 57.21
N LEU A 340 3.73 -46.41 56.12
CA LEU A 340 4.41 -47.64 55.68
C LEU A 340 5.42 -48.10 56.74
N PHE A 341 6.26 -47.18 57.24
CA PHE A 341 7.22 -47.47 58.30
C PHE A 341 6.54 -47.97 59.56
N PHE A 342 5.45 -47.31 59.99
CA PHE A 342 4.66 -47.73 61.14
C PHE A 342 4.09 -49.14 60.97
N ASN A 343 3.54 -49.45 59.79
CA ASN A 343 2.96 -50.74 59.47
C ASN A 343 4.02 -51.86 59.49
N ILE A 344 5.19 -51.61 58.91
CA ILE A 344 6.31 -52.58 58.89
C ILE A 344 6.87 -52.79 60.30
N LYS A 345 7.11 -51.71 61.05
CA LYS A 345 7.70 -51.79 62.40
C LYS A 345 6.80 -52.56 63.38
N ASN A 346 5.50 -52.29 63.34
CA ASN A 346 4.54 -52.88 64.27
C ASN A 346 3.82 -54.12 63.72
N ARG A 347 4.32 -54.73 62.64
CA ARG A 347 3.71 -55.90 61.97
C ARG A 347 3.40 -57.09 62.88
N ASN A 348 4.14 -57.22 63.99
CA ASN A 348 3.99 -58.32 64.94
C ASN A 348 2.94 -58.04 66.05
N GLN A 349 2.41 -56.82 66.14
CA GLN A 349 1.34 -56.49 67.11
C GLN A 349 0.00 -57.09 66.66
N LYS A 350 -0.76 -57.62 67.62
CA LYS A 350 -2.00 -58.40 67.38
C LYS A 350 -3.03 -57.67 66.50
N LEU A 351 -3.23 -56.36 66.73
CA LEU A 351 -4.16 -55.53 65.97
C LEU A 351 -3.78 -55.38 64.49
N ILE A 352 -2.50 -55.14 64.20
CA ILE A 352 -1.98 -54.94 62.83
C ILE A 352 -1.87 -56.27 62.08
N LYS A 353 -1.60 -57.36 62.80
CA LYS A 353 -1.55 -58.70 62.21
C LYS A 353 -2.93 -59.19 61.74
N MET A 354 -4.01 -58.80 62.43
CA MET A 354 -5.39 -59.12 62.04
C MET A 354 -5.88 -58.31 60.82
N SER A 355 -5.26 -57.17 60.50
CA SER A 355 -5.66 -56.29 59.40
C SER A 355 -4.92 -56.54 58.08
N SER A 356 -4.30 -57.72 57.90
CA SER A 356 -3.59 -58.11 56.66
C SER A 356 -2.45 -57.15 56.27
N PRO A 357 -1.31 -57.15 56.99
CA PRO A 357 -0.25 -56.15 56.85
C PRO A 357 0.36 -56.09 55.43
N TYR A 358 0.47 -57.23 54.73
CA TYR A 358 0.98 -57.25 53.35
C TYR A 358 0.07 -56.54 52.35
N MET A 359 -1.27 -56.67 52.50
CA MET A 359 -2.23 -55.97 51.66
C MET A 359 -2.17 -54.46 51.91
N ASN A 360 -2.06 -54.04 53.17
CA ASN A 360 -1.93 -52.62 53.52
C ASN A 360 -0.64 -52.00 52.97
N ASN A 361 0.48 -52.74 52.98
CA ASN A 361 1.72 -52.27 52.36
C ASN A 361 1.57 -52.10 50.84
N LEU A 362 0.88 -53.02 50.16
CA LEU A 362 0.62 -52.94 48.72
C LEU A 362 -0.28 -51.74 48.37
N ILE A 363 -1.30 -51.47 49.19
CA ILE A 363 -2.16 -50.28 49.03
C ILE A 363 -1.35 -49.00 49.16
N ILE A 364 -0.46 -48.90 50.16
CA ILE A 364 0.37 -47.71 50.37
C ILE A 364 1.36 -47.52 49.21
N LEU A 365 1.99 -48.60 48.73
CA LEU A 365 2.87 -48.56 47.56
C LEU A 365 2.13 -48.11 46.29
N GLY A 366 0.92 -48.61 46.07
CA GLY A 366 0.06 -48.16 44.96
C GLY A 366 -0.31 -46.67 45.08
N GLY A 367 -0.57 -46.20 46.30
CA GLY A 367 -0.80 -44.77 46.57
C GLY A 367 0.42 -43.90 46.29
N MET A 368 1.62 -44.35 46.66
CA MET A 368 2.88 -43.65 46.32
C MET A 368 3.11 -43.59 44.81
N LEU A 369 2.85 -44.68 44.09
CA LEU A 369 2.98 -44.72 42.63
C LEU A 369 1.97 -43.77 41.96
N SER A 370 0.74 -43.69 42.47
CA SER A 370 -0.27 -42.73 42.02
C SER A 370 0.20 -41.28 42.23
N TYR A 371 0.79 -40.95 43.38
CA TYR A 371 1.35 -39.61 43.60
C TYR A 371 2.47 -39.23 42.61
N ALA A 372 3.26 -40.19 42.13
CA ALA A 372 4.31 -39.92 41.15
C ALA A 372 3.75 -39.39 39.81
N SER A 373 2.54 -39.81 39.43
CA SER A 373 1.89 -39.35 38.18
C SER A 373 1.58 -37.85 38.16
N ILE A 374 1.34 -37.23 39.32
CA ILE A 374 1.04 -35.79 39.41
C ILE A 374 2.23 -34.94 38.96
N PHE A 375 3.46 -35.39 39.21
CA PHE A 375 4.66 -34.68 38.75
C PHE A 375 4.78 -34.74 37.23
N LEU A 376 4.45 -35.89 36.63
CA LEU A 376 4.46 -36.10 35.19
C LEU A 376 3.40 -35.22 34.49
N PHE A 377 2.20 -35.08 35.08
CA PHE A 377 1.13 -34.27 34.50
C PHE A 377 1.43 -32.77 34.41
N GLY A 378 2.34 -32.23 35.21
CA GLY A 378 2.69 -30.81 35.14
C GLY A 378 3.88 -30.48 34.26
N LEU A 379 4.49 -31.47 33.60
CA LEU A 379 5.50 -31.23 32.59
C LEU A 379 4.82 -30.77 31.30
N ASP A 380 5.22 -29.61 30.79
CA ASP A 380 4.76 -29.07 29.51
C ASP A 380 5.94 -28.87 28.54
N GLY A 381 5.64 -28.45 27.31
CA GLY A 381 6.64 -28.20 26.26
C GLY A 381 7.63 -27.07 26.58
N SER A 382 7.50 -26.39 27.72
CA SER A 382 8.50 -25.43 28.20
C SER A 382 9.56 -26.05 29.10
N PHE A 383 9.23 -27.15 29.78
CA PHE A 383 10.17 -27.90 30.63
C PHE A 383 10.83 -29.06 29.91
N VAL A 384 10.15 -29.60 28.90
CA VAL A 384 10.53 -30.86 28.27
C VAL A 384 10.52 -30.71 26.76
N SER A 385 11.53 -31.29 26.10
CA SER A 385 11.57 -31.35 24.63
C SER A 385 10.43 -32.22 24.09
N GLU A 386 9.97 -31.95 22.87
CA GLU A 386 8.89 -32.69 22.19
C GLU A 386 9.10 -34.22 22.24
N LYS A 387 10.32 -34.70 21.97
CA LYS A 387 10.66 -36.13 22.01
C LYS A 387 10.52 -36.76 23.39
N THR A 388 10.93 -36.02 24.42
CA THR A 388 10.85 -36.49 25.80
C THR A 388 9.40 -36.44 26.29
N PHE A 389 8.61 -35.47 25.83
CA PHE A 389 7.18 -35.38 26.11
C PHE A 389 6.41 -36.58 25.55
N GLU A 390 6.66 -36.97 24.28
CA GLU A 390 6.05 -38.17 23.69
C GLU A 390 6.33 -39.45 24.48
N THR A 391 7.56 -39.58 24.99
CA THR A 391 7.97 -40.73 25.81
C THR A 391 7.33 -40.70 27.20
N LEU A 392 7.22 -39.52 27.82
CA LEU A 392 6.62 -39.37 29.15
C LEU A 392 5.09 -39.50 29.12
N CYS A 393 4.42 -39.19 28.01
CA CYS A 393 2.99 -39.40 27.86
C CYS A 393 2.60 -40.88 27.68
N THR A 394 3.55 -41.74 27.32
CA THR A 394 3.32 -43.18 27.12
C THR A 394 3.59 -44.02 28.37
N VAL A 395 4.37 -43.50 29.31
CA VAL A 395 4.71 -44.13 30.59
C VAL A 395 3.75 -43.66 31.68
#